data_AF-A0A8T7F8G6-F1
#
_entry.id   AF-A0A8T7F8G6-F1
#
_cell.length_a   1.000
_cell.length_b   1.000
_cell.length_c   1.000
_cell.angle_alpha   90.00
_cell.angle_beta   90.00
_cell.angle_gamma   90.00
#
_symmetry.space_group_name_H-M   'P 1'
#
loop_
_entity.id
_entity.type
_entity.pdbx_description
1 polymer ?
#
loop_
_entity_poly.entity_id
_entity_poly.type
_entity_poly.pdbx_seq_one_letter_code
_entity_poly.pdbx_strand_id
1 'polypeptide(L)'
;MSAEEYEKKIASYNRNDLITLWDAIKENNAPDWQAGKALEYLVLRAFQLEGAEVRWPYSVHYGKQEIEQIDGVIYLDYLICVIECKDQKEPVSVEPIAKLRNQLTRRPSSVFGVLFSRSGFTDPAITLAQFISTQTILIWNGDEISYALEKGYMKEGLIRKYRHHVEYGFIDYDIRVGG
;
A
#
# COMPACT_ATOMS: atom_id res chain seq x y z
N MET A 1 -4.35 -18.66 -9.37
CA MET A 1 -5.56 -18.51 -8.55
C MET A 1 -6.37 -17.33 -9.08
N SER A 2 -7.69 -17.36 -8.97
CA SER A 2 -8.56 -16.21 -9.25
C SER A 2 -8.47 -15.16 -8.12
N ALA A 3 -9.00 -13.96 -8.35
CA ALA A 3 -9.09 -12.93 -7.30
C ALA A 3 -9.87 -13.44 -6.07
N GLU A 4 -11.02 -14.09 -6.30
CA GLU A 4 -11.83 -14.68 -5.23
C GLU A 4 -11.09 -15.76 -4.42
N GLU A 5 -10.23 -16.54 -5.09
CA GLU A 5 -9.40 -17.55 -4.41
C GLU A 5 -8.32 -16.90 -3.53
N TYR A 6 -7.70 -15.80 -4.00
CA TYR A 6 -6.75 -15.03 -3.19
C TYR A 6 -7.44 -14.36 -1.99
N GLU A 7 -8.63 -13.78 -2.19
CA GLU A 7 -9.43 -13.18 -1.11
C GLU A 7 -9.79 -14.21 -0.05
N LYS A 8 -10.33 -15.37 -0.46
CA LYS A 8 -10.67 -16.46 0.46
C LYS A 8 -9.45 -16.95 1.23
N LYS A 9 -8.30 -17.08 0.56
CA LYS A 9 -7.05 -17.49 1.20
C LYS A 9 -6.60 -16.47 2.24
N ILE A 10 -6.47 -15.19 1.88
CA ILE A 10 -5.96 -14.19 2.82
C ILE A 10 -6.95 -13.91 3.97
N ALA A 11 -8.25 -14.09 3.74
CA ALA A 11 -9.26 -13.88 4.77
C ALA A 11 -9.11 -14.82 5.97
N SER A 12 -8.49 -16.00 5.78
CA SER A 12 -8.21 -16.93 6.89
C SER A 12 -6.95 -16.55 7.68
N TYR A 13 -6.13 -15.62 7.18
CA TYR A 13 -4.84 -15.29 7.80
C TYR A 13 -5.07 -14.37 9.01
N ASN A 14 -4.42 -14.71 10.11
CA ASN A 14 -4.24 -13.85 11.28
C ASN A 14 -2.89 -13.09 11.18
N ARG A 15 -2.56 -12.30 12.20
CA ARG A 15 -1.32 -11.49 12.21
C ARG A 15 -0.05 -12.34 12.06
N ASN A 16 0.05 -13.48 12.74
CA ASN A 16 1.23 -14.34 12.65
C ASN A 16 1.38 -14.91 11.24
N ASP A 17 0.27 -15.31 10.62
CA ASP A 17 0.27 -15.80 9.23
C ASP A 17 0.72 -14.70 8.26
N LEU A 18 0.34 -13.43 8.50
CA LEU A 18 0.82 -12.30 7.72
C LEU A 18 2.31 -12.02 7.92
N ILE A 19 2.83 -12.15 9.14
CA ILE A 19 4.27 -12.03 9.41
C ILE A 19 5.04 -13.13 8.66
N THR A 20 4.58 -14.38 8.73
CA THR A 20 5.17 -15.48 7.96
C THR A 20 5.10 -15.24 6.45
N LEU A 21 3.97 -14.74 5.95
CA LEU A 21 3.84 -14.38 4.53
C LEU A 21 4.80 -13.24 4.15
N TRP A 22 4.97 -12.25 5.03
CA TRP A 22 5.91 -11.16 4.79
C TRP A 22 7.36 -11.64 4.72
N ASP A 23 7.77 -12.56 5.60
CA ASP A 23 9.10 -13.19 5.54
C ASP A 23 9.30 -13.93 4.20
N ALA A 24 8.30 -14.69 3.77
CA ALA A 24 8.31 -15.34 2.46
C ALA A 24 8.43 -14.33 1.29
N ILE A 25 7.75 -13.18 1.34
CA ILE A 25 7.87 -12.12 0.32
C ILE A 25 9.29 -11.52 0.32
N LYS A 26 9.86 -11.23 1.50
CA LYS A 26 11.25 -10.74 1.63
C LYS A 26 12.26 -11.68 0.99
N GLU A 27 12.07 -12.98 1.17
CA GLU A 27 12.91 -14.04 0.59
C GLU A 27 12.58 -14.36 -0.88
N ASN A 28 11.57 -13.72 -1.47
CA ASN A 28 11.05 -14.04 -2.80
C ASN A 28 10.64 -15.52 -2.94
N ASN A 29 10.05 -16.05 -1.88
CA ASN A 29 9.70 -17.45 -1.68
C ASN A 29 8.24 -17.59 -1.21
N ALA A 30 7.31 -16.97 -1.94
CA ALA A 30 5.87 -17.08 -1.71
C ALA A 30 5.21 -17.95 -2.82
N PRO A 31 5.45 -19.29 -2.84
CA PRO A 31 5.18 -20.14 -4.01
C PRO A 31 3.70 -20.24 -4.40
N ASP A 32 2.79 -20.09 -3.45
CA ASP A 32 1.34 -20.13 -3.73
C ASP A 32 0.78 -18.78 -4.20
N TRP A 33 1.62 -17.75 -4.27
CA TRP A 33 1.23 -16.41 -4.66
C TRP A 33 1.85 -16.06 -5.99
N GLN A 34 1.07 -15.43 -6.87
CA GLN A 34 1.65 -14.81 -8.04
C GLN A 34 2.51 -13.63 -7.61
N ALA A 35 3.59 -13.37 -8.34
CA ALA A 35 4.47 -12.22 -8.11
C ALA A 35 3.65 -10.92 -7.95
N GLY A 36 3.96 -10.12 -6.93
CA GLY A 36 3.23 -8.91 -6.59
C GLY A 36 1.95 -9.12 -5.76
N LYS A 37 1.15 -10.15 -6.06
CA LYS A 37 -0.14 -10.38 -5.39
C LYS A 37 -0.02 -10.64 -3.89
N ALA A 38 1.06 -11.33 -3.46
CA ALA A 38 1.29 -11.57 -2.04
C ALA A 38 1.30 -10.27 -1.23
N LEU A 39 2.01 -9.23 -1.70
CA LEU A 39 2.13 -7.95 -1.02
C LEU A 39 0.81 -7.17 -1.02
N GLU A 40 0.11 -7.12 -2.17
CA GLU A 40 -1.19 -6.45 -2.30
C GLU A 40 -2.19 -6.95 -1.26
N TYR A 41 -2.40 -8.27 -1.20
CA TYR A 41 -3.36 -8.89 -0.29
C TYR A 41 -2.90 -8.83 1.17
N LEU A 42 -1.60 -8.97 1.43
CA LEU A 42 -1.04 -8.85 2.77
C LEU A 42 -1.31 -7.48 3.38
N VAL A 43 -1.03 -6.40 2.65
CA VAL A 43 -1.23 -5.02 3.14
C VAL A 43 -2.70 -4.79 3.50
N LEU A 44 -3.62 -5.11 2.57
CA LEU A 44 -5.04 -4.93 2.80
C LEU A 44 -5.55 -5.77 3.97
N ARG A 45 -5.12 -7.03 4.08
CA ARG A 45 -5.50 -7.88 5.22
C ARG A 45 -4.97 -7.34 6.54
N ALA A 46 -3.75 -6.80 6.57
CA ALA A 46 -3.17 -6.21 7.77
C ALA A 46 -3.99 -5.02 8.27
N PHE A 47 -4.41 -4.10 7.37
CA PHE A 47 -5.33 -3.02 7.72
C PHE A 47 -6.71 -3.54 8.17
N GLN A 48 -7.23 -4.57 7.51
CA GLN A 48 -8.52 -5.17 7.85
C GLN A 48 -8.51 -5.81 9.26
N LEU A 49 -7.42 -6.48 9.64
CA LEU A 49 -7.25 -7.03 10.99
C LEU A 49 -7.21 -5.95 12.07
N GLU A 50 -6.88 -4.72 11.71
CA GLU A 50 -6.88 -3.55 12.60
C GLU A 50 -8.16 -2.70 12.50
N GLY A 51 -9.20 -3.25 11.86
CA GLY A 51 -10.55 -2.67 11.83
C GLY A 51 -10.81 -1.68 10.69
N ALA A 52 -9.92 -1.58 9.70
CA ALA A 52 -10.22 -0.82 8.48
C ALA A 52 -11.18 -1.60 7.57
N GLU A 53 -12.05 -0.89 6.85
CA GLU A 53 -12.76 -1.48 5.71
C GLU A 53 -11.83 -1.45 4.50
N VAL A 54 -11.78 -2.56 3.75
CA VAL A 54 -10.91 -2.69 2.58
C VAL A 54 -11.68 -3.16 1.37
N ARG A 55 -11.29 -2.64 0.22
CA ARG A 55 -11.64 -3.19 -1.09
C ARG A 55 -10.42 -3.90 -1.67
N TRP A 56 -10.56 -5.20 -1.90
CA TRP A 56 -9.57 -6.06 -2.54
C TRP A 56 -9.24 -5.64 -3.98
N PRO A 57 -8.13 -6.12 -4.58
CA PRO A 57 -7.71 -5.71 -5.91
C PRO A 57 -8.83 -5.85 -6.95
N TYR A 58 -8.99 -4.84 -7.81
CA TYR A 58 -10.05 -4.83 -8.82
C TYR A 58 -9.67 -4.02 -10.07
N SER A 59 -10.36 -4.32 -11.17
CA SER A 59 -10.20 -3.62 -12.44
C SER A 59 -11.35 -2.63 -12.67
N VAL A 60 -10.99 -1.41 -13.06
CA VAL A 60 -11.95 -0.40 -13.51
C VAL A 60 -12.08 -0.49 -15.02
N HIS A 61 -13.32 -0.50 -15.50
CA HIS A 61 -13.64 -0.60 -16.91
C HIS A 61 -14.40 0.64 -17.40
N TYR A 62 -14.09 1.09 -18.62
CA TYR A 62 -14.91 2.04 -19.36
C TYR A 62 -15.46 1.33 -20.60
N GLY A 63 -16.76 1.02 -20.58
CA GLY A 63 -17.35 0.09 -21.54
C GLY A 63 -16.72 -1.30 -21.42
N LYS A 64 -16.17 -1.82 -22.51
CA LYS A 64 -15.51 -3.15 -22.55
C LYS A 64 -14.01 -3.10 -22.29
N GLN A 65 -13.43 -1.90 -22.13
CA GLN A 65 -11.99 -1.72 -22.00
C GLN A 65 -11.62 -1.57 -20.52
N GLU A 66 -10.67 -2.37 -20.05
CA GLU A 66 -10.01 -2.14 -18.76
C GLU A 66 -9.13 -0.88 -18.89
N ILE A 67 -9.37 0.09 -18.00
CA ILE A 67 -8.66 1.39 -18.02
C ILE A 67 -7.65 1.53 -16.88
N GLU A 68 -7.85 0.81 -15.78
CA GLU A 68 -6.88 0.72 -14.69
C GLU A 68 -7.12 -0.52 -13.83
N GLN A 69 -6.04 -1.06 -13.27
CA GLN A 69 -6.06 -1.99 -12.16
C GLN A 69 -5.69 -1.24 -10.88
N ILE A 70 -6.45 -1.49 -9.82
CA ILE A 70 -6.27 -0.93 -8.50
C ILE A 70 -5.92 -2.06 -7.56
N ASP A 71 -4.77 -1.95 -6.89
CA ASP A 71 -4.28 -2.96 -5.96
C ASP A 71 -5.14 -3.01 -4.70
N GLY A 72 -5.83 -1.91 -4.36
CA GLY A 72 -6.89 -1.91 -3.36
C GLY A 72 -7.28 -0.51 -2.91
N VAL A 73 -8.28 -0.45 -2.02
CA VAL A 73 -8.69 0.78 -1.34
C VAL A 73 -8.85 0.50 0.14
N ILE A 74 -8.37 1.41 0.98
CA ILE A 74 -8.56 1.38 2.43
C ILE A 74 -9.48 2.53 2.81
N TYR A 75 -10.52 2.21 3.58
CA TYR A 75 -11.41 3.15 4.22
C TYR A 75 -11.16 3.10 5.73
N LEU A 76 -10.71 4.21 6.28
CA LEU A 76 -10.30 4.31 7.66
C LEU A 76 -10.79 5.62 8.29
N ASP A 77 -11.90 5.55 9.01
CA ASP A 77 -12.53 6.71 9.65
C ASP A 77 -12.77 7.87 8.64
N TYR A 78 -11.92 8.89 8.65
CA TYR A 78 -11.95 10.06 7.75
C TYR A 78 -10.91 10.00 6.61
N LEU A 79 -10.15 8.91 6.51
CA LEU A 79 -9.13 8.69 5.49
C LEU A 79 -9.62 7.69 4.46
N ILE A 80 -9.46 8.03 3.19
CA ILE A 80 -9.73 7.13 2.06
C ILE A 80 -8.48 7.13 1.20
N CYS A 81 -7.86 5.96 1.03
CA CYS A 81 -6.68 5.87 0.18
C CYS A 81 -6.72 4.72 -0.82
N VAL A 82 -6.23 5.01 -2.02
CA VAL A 82 -5.95 4.02 -3.06
C VAL A 82 -4.53 3.52 -2.84
N ILE A 83 -4.36 2.21 -2.79
CA ILE A 83 -3.04 1.61 -2.62
C ILE A 83 -2.45 1.19 -3.96
N GLU A 84 -1.13 1.26 -4.05
CA GLU A 84 -0.32 0.59 -5.07
C GLU A 84 0.80 -0.15 -4.33
N CYS A 85 1.09 -1.38 -4.74
CA CYS A 85 2.13 -2.21 -4.15
C CYS A 85 3.23 -2.52 -5.17
N LYS A 86 4.47 -2.55 -4.68
CA LYS A 86 5.65 -2.92 -5.46
C LYS A 86 6.50 -3.93 -4.68
N ASP A 87 6.36 -5.18 -5.09
CA ASP A 87 7.21 -6.28 -4.65
C ASP A 87 8.36 -6.45 -5.65
N GLN A 88 9.41 -5.65 -5.50
CA GLN A 88 10.59 -5.67 -6.35
C GLN A 88 11.85 -5.77 -5.48
N LYS A 89 12.94 -6.32 -6.03
CA LYS A 89 14.23 -6.39 -5.32
C LYS A 89 14.92 -5.04 -5.27
N GLU A 90 14.86 -4.31 -6.37
CA GLU A 90 15.46 -2.98 -6.48
C GLU A 90 14.50 -1.91 -5.96
N PRO A 91 15.01 -0.78 -5.44
CA PRO A 91 14.17 0.34 -5.01
C PRO A 91 13.28 0.85 -6.15
N VAL A 92 12.06 1.25 -5.79
CA VAL A 92 11.05 1.70 -6.74
C VAL A 92 11.43 3.05 -7.35
N SER A 93 11.35 3.11 -8.67
CA SER A 93 11.58 4.30 -9.49
C SER A 93 10.33 5.19 -9.57
N VAL A 94 10.35 6.23 -10.40
CA VAL A 94 9.31 7.27 -10.47
C VAL A 94 8.00 6.81 -11.10
N GLU A 95 8.01 5.75 -11.91
CA GLU A 95 6.90 5.32 -12.75
C GLU A 95 5.66 4.92 -11.94
N PRO A 96 5.75 4.13 -10.85
CA PRO A 96 4.58 3.81 -10.04
C PRO A 96 3.94 5.03 -9.37
N ILE A 97 4.75 6.03 -8.97
CA ILE A 97 4.25 7.29 -8.41
C ILE A 97 3.47 8.07 -9.47
N ALA A 98 4.03 8.18 -10.68
CA ALA A 98 3.37 8.85 -11.80
C ALA A 98 2.07 8.14 -12.20
N LYS A 99 2.06 6.80 -12.22
CA LYS A 99 0.87 5.97 -12.45
C LYS A 99 -0.19 6.30 -11.39
N LEU A 100 0.12 6.14 -10.11
CA LEU A 100 -0.82 6.36 -9.01
C LEU A 100 -1.38 7.78 -9.00
N ARG A 101 -0.54 8.80 -9.26
CA ARG A 101 -1.00 10.19 -9.43
C ARG A 101 -2.07 10.32 -10.50
N ASN A 102 -1.88 9.71 -11.67
CA ASN A 102 -2.85 9.74 -12.76
C ASN A 102 -4.14 8.97 -12.44
N GLN A 103 -4.10 8.00 -11.53
CA GLN A 103 -5.29 7.33 -11.02
C GLN A 103 -6.06 8.24 -10.04
N LEU A 104 -5.35 8.98 -9.19
CA LEU A 104 -5.93 9.91 -8.22
C LEU A 104 -6.57 11.14 -8.87
N THR A 105 -6.09 11.60 -10.02
CA THR A 105 -6.68 12.77 -10.73
C THR A 105 -8.12 12.53 -11.20
N ARG A 106 -8.58 11.28 -11.21
CA ARG A 106 -9.96 10.89 -11.57
C ARG A 106 -10.86 10.65 -10.36
N ARG A 107 -10.38 10.92 -9.16
CA ARG A 107 -11.06 10.68 -7.88
C ARG A 107 -11.29 12.01 -7.14
N PRO A 108 -12.21 12.05 -6.16
CA PRO A 108 -12.38 13.23 -5.31
C PRO A 108 -11.07 13.62 -4.62
N SER A 109 -10.88 14.92 -4.39
CA SER A 109 -9.64 15.47 -3.80
C SER A 109 -9.36 15.00 -2.37
N SER A 110 -10.36 14.45 -1.68
CA SER A 110 -10.21 13.83 -0.35
C SER A 110 -9.53 12.46 -0.40
N VAL A 111 -9.40 11.84 -1.57
CA VAL A 111 -8.72 10.54 -1.74
C VAL A 111 -7.24 10.77 -2.00
N PHE A 112 -6.39 10.10 -1.24
CA PHE A 112 -4.94 10.13 -1.43
C PHE A 112 -4.38 8.76 -1.81
N GLY A 113 -3.14 8.72 -2.27
CA GLY A 113 -2.44 7.49 -2.62
C GLY A 113 -1.55 6.99 -1.48
N VAL A 114 -1.38 5.68 -1.38
CA VAL A 114 -0.32 5.08 -0.59
C VAL A 114 0.43 4.07 -1.44
N LEU A 115 1.74 4.24 -1.54
CA LEU A 115 2.62 3.34 -2.29
C LEU A 115 3.45 2.51 -1.31
N PHE A 116 3.23 1.20 -1.30
CA PHE A 116 3.98 0.25 -0.49
C PHE A 116 5.08 -0.39 -1.34
N SER A 117 6.31 -0.37 -0.85
CA SER A 117 7.45 -1.00 -1.52
C SER A 117 8.20 -1.91 -0.58
N ARG A 118 8.50 -3.13 -1.03
CA ARG A 118 9.35 -4.06 -0.28
C ARG A 118 10.78 -3.55 -0.12
N SER A 119 11.33 -2.95 -1.15
CA SER A 119 12.73 -2.51 -1.27
C SER A 119 12.92 -1.00 -1.07
N GLY A 120 11.84 -0.27 -0.74
CA GLY A 120 11.87 1.19 -0.64
C GLY A 120 11.86 1.88 -2.01
N PHE A 121 12.41 3.10 -2.06
CA PHE A 121 12.29 4.02 -3.18
C PHE A 121 13.65 4.63 -3.51
N THR A 122 13.83 4.97 -4.79
CA THR A 122 15.01 5.75 -5.22
C THR A 122 14.87 7.22 -4.81
N ASP A 123 15.99 7.95 -4.64
CA ASP A 123 15.94 9.38 -4.31
C ASP A 123 15.11 10.23 -5.30
N PRO A 124 15.16 9.99 -6.63
CA PRO A 124 14.28 10.67 -7.58
C PRO A 124 12.80 10.36 -7.35
N ALA A 125 12.45 9.14 -6.94
CA ALA A 125 11.09 8.76 -6.60
C ALA A 125 10.60 9.49 -5.34
N ILE A 126 11.41 9.54 -4.28
CA ILE A 126 11.10 10.29 -3.06
C ILE A 126 10.90 11.77 -3.37
N THR A 127 11.84 12.36 -4.12
CA THR A 127 11.77 13.75 -4.57
C THR A 127 10.49 14.02 -5.35
N LEU A 128 10.16 13.17 -6.33
CA LEU A 128 8.93 13.33 -7.11
C LEU A 128 7.68 13.26 -6.23
N ALA A 129 7.58 12.25 -5.34
CA ALA A 129 6.45 12.11 -4.43
C ALA A 129 6.26 13.36 -3.56
N GLN A 130 7.36 13.93 -3.06
CA GLN A 130 7.37 15.13 -2.23
C GLN A 130 6.87 16.39 -2.96
N PHE A 131 7.09 16.49 -4.27
CA PHE A 131 6.76 17.69 -5.06
C PHE A 131 5.49 17.56 -5.94
N ILE A 132 4.75 16.44 -5.88
CA ILE A 132 3.42 16.32 -6.51
C ILE A 132 2.40 17.06 -5.63
N SER A 133 2.35 18.39 -5.74
CA SER A 133 1.68 19.26 -4.76
C SER A 133 0.14 19.34 -4.85
N THR A 134 -0.55 18.40 -5.51
CA THR A 134 -2.03 18.37 -5.52
C THR A 134 -2.66 16.99 -5.34
N GLN A 135 -1.89 15.90 -5.43
CA GLN A 135 -2.34 14.54 -5.15
C GLN A 135 -1.36 13.93 -4.16
N THR A 136 -1.75 13.91 -2.89
CA THR A 136 -0.90 13.35 -1.83
C THR A 136 -0.66 11.87 -2.12
N ILE A 137 0.61 11.46 -2.12
CA ILE A 137 1.02 10.06 -2.20
C ILE A 137 1.98 9.82 -1.04
N LEU A 138 1.54 9.09 -0.02
CA LEU A 138 2.40 8.65 1.06
C LEU A 138 3.16 7.41 0.63
N ILE A 139 4.41 7.27 1.05
CA ILE A 139 5.24 6.12 0.70
C ILE A 139 5.57 5.29 1.93
N TRP A 140 5.60 3.96 1.79
CA TRP A 140 5.91 3.00 2.85
C TRP A 140 6.98 2.04 2.39
N ASN A 141 8.06 1.92 3.15
CA ASN A 141 9.15 0.99 2.87
C ASN A 141 8.98 -0.35 3.61
N GLY A 142 9.83 -1.33 3.27
CA GLY A 142 9.77 -2.68 3.84
C GLY A 142 10.00 -2.73 5.35
N ASP A 143 10.80 -1.83 5.91
CA ASP A 143 11.03 -1.78 7.36
C ASP A 143 9.79 -1.27 8.10
N GLU A 144 9.10 -0.27 7.56
CA GLU A 144 7.85 0.25 8.10
C GLU A 144 6.74 -0.83 8.04
N ILE A 145 6.66 -1.57 6.93
CA ILE A 145 5.74 -2.70 6.78
C ILE A 145 6.05 -3.77 7.84
N SER A 146 7.34 -4.13 8.02
CA SER A 146 7.77 -5.11 9.03
C SER A 146 7.34 -4.67 10.43
N TYR A 147 7.67 -3.43 10.81
CA TYR A 147 7.33 -2.87 12.11
C TYR A 147 5.81 -2.86 12.34
N ALA A 148 5.03 -2.42 11.34
CA ALA A 148 3.59 -2.32 11.47
C ALA A 148 2.92 -3.69 11.60
N LEU A 149 3.40 -4.71 10.88
CA LEU A 149 2.90 -6.08 11.03
C LEU A 149 3.20 -6.65 12.42
N GLU A 150 4.44 -6.48 12.89
CA GLU A 150 4.88 -7.00 14.19
C GLU A 150 4.12 -6.37 15.36
N LYS A 151 3.87 -5.06 15.29
CA LYS A 151 3.20 -4.30 16.36
C LYS A 151 1.68 -4.25 16.21
N GLY A 152 1.14 -4.56 15.04
CA GLY A 152 -0.26 -4.28 14.72
C GLY A 152 -0.52 -2.78 14.66
N TYR A 153 0.25 -2.11 13.81
CA TYR A 153 0.36 -0.66 13.73
C TYR A 153 0.10 -0.10 12.33
N MET A 154 -0.57 -0.84 11.46
CA MET A 154 -0.90 -0.39 10.10
C MET A 154 -1.82 0.83 10.14
N LYS A 155 -2.93 0.75 10.90
CA LYS A 155 -3.92 1.81 11.06
C LYS A 155 -3.28 3.06 11.68
N GLU A 156 -2.67 2.89 12.85
CA GLU A 156 -2.08 4.02 13.58
C GLU A 156 -0.89 4.62 12.84
N GLY A 157 -0.05 3.79 12.22
CA GLY A 157 1.06 4.24 11.38
C GLY A 157 0.59 5.08 10.19
N LEU A 158 -0.50 4.68 9.52
CA LEU A 158 -1.07 5.47 8.41
C LEU A 158 -1.63 6.80 8.88
N ILE A 159 -2.33 6.81 10.01
CA ILE A 159 -2.86 8.05 10.60
C ILE A 159 -1.70 8.99 10.96
N ARG A 160 -0.64 8.48 11.58
CA ARG A 160 0.54 9.28 11.95
C ARG A 160 1.26 9.84 10.73
N LYS A 161 1.54 9.00 9.72
CA LYS A 161 2.18 9.46 8.47
C LYS A 161 1.32 10.52 7.78
N TYR A 162 0.01 10.33 7.72
CA TYR A 162 -0.91 11.33 7.18
C TYR A 162 -0.90 12.64 7.97
N ARG A 163 -0.95 12.59 9.30
CA ARG A 163 -0.91 13.79 10.15
C ARG A 163 0.42 14.53 10.01
N HIS A 164 1.53 13.81 9.96
CA HIS A 164 2.84 14.41 9.72
C HIS A 164 2.90 15.11 8.36
N HIS A 165 2.34 14.51 7.31
CA HIS A 165 2.20 15.16 6.00
C HIS A 165 1.34 16.43 6.08
N VAL A 166 0.22 16.39 6.80
CA VAL A 166 -0.63 17.58 6.98
C VAL A 166 0.11 18.70 7.74
N GLU A 167 0.88 18.36 8.76
CA GLU A 167 1.56 19.32 9.64
C GLU A 167 2.85 19.89 9.05
N TYR A 168 3.63 19.07 8.33
CA TYR A 168 4.98 19.41 7.87
C TYR A 168 5.17 19.31 6.36
N GLY A 169 4.21 18.72 5.64
CA GLY A 169 4.27 18.52 4.19
C GLY A 169 5.11 17.33 3.75
N PHE A 170 5.68 16.52 4.65
CA PHE A 170 6.55 15.39 4.29
C PHE A 170 5.78 14.08 4.10
N ILE A 171 6.07 13.38 3.00
CA ILE A 171 5.34 12.17 2.57
C ILE A 171 5.94 10.84 3.08
N ASP A 172 7.14 10.88 3.65
CA ASP A 172 7.98 9.72 3.98
C ASP A 172 8.24 9.54 5.48
N TYR A 173 7.46 10.16 6.36
CA TYR A 173 7.60 10.03 7.82
C TYR A 173 7.75 8.59 8.28
N ASP A 174 8.85 8.28 8.97
CA ASP A 174 9.15 6.93 9.47
C ASP A 174 8.35 6.63 10.74
N ILE A 175 7.36 5.74 10.61
CA ILE A 175 6.45 5.36 11.70
C ILE A 175 7.12 4.63 12.86
N ARG A 176 8.38 4.20 12.71
CA ARG A 176 9.15 3.53 13.77
C ARG A 176 9.66 4.52 14.82
N VAL A 177 9.68 5.82 14.50
CA VAL A 177 10.21 6.86 15.37
C VAL A 177 9.07 7.46 16.20
N GLY A 178 9.07 7.22 17.51
CA GLY A 178 8.06 7.78 18.44
C GLY A 178 6.92 6.83 18.83
N GLY A 179 7.13 5.51 18.71
CA GLY A 179 6.34 4.47 19.36
C GLY A 179 6.86 4.11 20.74
#